data_AF-B9VES2-F1
#
_entry.id   AF-B9VES2-F1
#
_cell.length_a   1.000
_cell.length_b   1.000
_cell.length_c   1.000
_cell.angle_alpha   90.00
_cell.angle_beta   90.00
_cell.angle_gamma   90.00
#
_symmetry.space_group_name_H-M   'P 1'
#
loop_
_entity.id
_entity.type
_entity.pdbx_description
1 polymer ?
#
loop_
_entity_poly.entity_id
_entity_poly.type
_entity_poly.pdbx_seq_one_letter_code
_entity_poly.pdbx_strand_id
1 'polypeptide(L)' 'GDAADDPAVWVDRSDPSRSIIIGTQKQSGLYVCDLQGNVLQFLPDGRMNNVDVRP' A
#
# COMPACT_ATOMS: atom_id res chain seq x y z
N GLY A 1 14.96 -3.92 -11.54
CA GLY A 1 13.96 -4.85 -11.00
C GLY A 1 14.19 -4.92 -9.50
N ASP A 2 13.11 -5.12 -8.75
CA ASP A 2 12.98 -4.99 -7.29
C ASP A 2 12.70 -3.57 -6.80
N ALA A 3 11.43 -3.18 -6.92
CA ALA A 3 10.94 -1.86 -6.51
C ALA A 3 9.85 -1.94 -5.43
N ALA A 4 9.18 -3.07 -5.22
CA ALA A 4 8.17 -3.23 -4.18
C ALA A 4 8.77 -4.02 -3.03
N ASP A 5 9.01 -3.37 -1.88
CA ASP A 5 9.76 -3.98 -0.77
C ASP A 5 8.84 -4.68 0.22
N ASP A 6 7.89 -3.95 0.80
CA ASP A 6 7.04 -4.46 1.87
C ASP A 6 5.59 -4.01 1.67
N PRO A 7 4.63 -4.93 1.50
CA PRO A 7 3.22 -4.60 1.59
C PRO A 7 2.73 -4.62 3.04
N ALA A 8 1.88 -3.66 3.39
CA ALA A 8 1.06 -3.69 4.60
C ALA A 8 -0.43 -3.80 4.21
N VAL A 9 -1.20 -4.52 5.03
CA VAL A 9 -2.66 -4.65 4.83
C VAL A 9 -3.37 -3.87 5.91
N TRP A 10 -4.18 -2.89 5.52
CA TRP A 10 -5.12 -2.26 6.43
C TRP A 10 -6.47 -2.98 6.33
N VAL A 11 -6.95 -3.49 7.48
CA VAL A 11 -8.22 -4.20 7.56
C VAL A 11 -9.29 -3.26 8.07
N ASP A 12 -10.33 -3.07 7.27
CA ASP A 12 -11.53 -2.39 7.71
C ASP A 12 -12.34 -3.33 8.63
N ARG A 13 -12.48 -2.93 9.89
CA ARG A 13 -13.19 -3.74 10.90
C ARG A 13 -14.70 -3.77 10.70
N SER A 14 -15.27 -2.79 9.99
CA SER A 14 -16.70 -2.68 9.74
C SER A 14 -17.13 -3.48 8.51
N ASP A 15 -16.26 -3.55 7.51
CA ASP A 15 -16.48 -4.30 6.27
C ASP A 15 -15.14 -4.75 5.68
N PRO A 16 -14.70 -6.00 5.95
CA PRO A 16 -13.42 -6.50 5.48
C PRO A 16 -13.25 -6.49 3.95
N SER A 17 -14.34 -6.42 3.18
CA SER A 17 -14.27 -6.33 1.71
C SER A 17 -13.69 -5.00 1.21
N ARG A 18 -13.71 -3.96 2.05
CA ARG A 18 -13.13 -2.63 1.77
C ARG A 18 -11.68 -2.48 2.24
N SER A 19 -11.06 -3.56 2.70
CA SER A 19 -9.66 -3.54 3.12
C SER A 19 -8.76 -3.16 1.95
N ILE A 20 -7.62 -2.56 2.26
CA ILE A 20 -6.67 -2.07 1.24
C ILE A 20 -5.28 -2.63 1.48
N ILE A 21 -4.54 -2.73 0.39
CA ILE A 21 -3.12 -3.09 0.39
C ILE A 21 -2.33 -1.79 0.15
N ILE A 22 -1.37 -1.54 1.03
CA ILE A 22 -0.48 -0.38 0.93
C ILE A 22 0.91 -0.93 0.65
N GLY A 23 1.54 -0.48 -0.44
CA GLY A 23 2.87 -0.92 -0.82
C GLY A 23 3.78 0.27 -1.09
N THR A 24 5.05 0.14 -0.74
CA THR A 24 6.08 1.08 -1.17
C THR A 24 6.60 0.70 -2.54
N GLN A 25 6.83 1.69 -3.40
CA GLN A 25 7.75 1.56 -4.52
C GLN A 25 8.99 2.39 -4.18
N LYS A 26 10.12 1.71 -3.92
CA LYS A 26 11.37 2.29 -3.36
C LYS A 26 11.93 3.53 -4.06
N GLN A 27 11.50 3.79 -5.28
CA GLN A 27 12.00 4.88 -6.12
C GLN A 27 10.94 5.93 -6.44
N SER A 28 9.67 5.70 -6.11
CA SER A 28 8.58 6.58 -6.59
C SER A 28 7.55 6.94 -5.54
N GLY A 29 7.29 6.13 -4.52
CA GLY A 29 6.38 6.50 -3.43
C GLY A 29 5.49 5.38 -2.93
N LEU A 30 4.28 5.72 -2.45
CA LEU A 30 3.32 4.76 -1.87
C LEU A 30 2.18 4.50 -2.84
N TYR A 31 1.83 3.24 -3.01
CA TYR A 31 0.63 2.78 -3.70
C TYR A 31 -0.39 2.30 -2.70
N VAL A 32 -1.64 2.68 -2.93
CA VAL A 32 -2.82 2.13 -2.24
C VAL A 32 -3.66 1.41 -3.28
N CYS A 33 -3.94 0.13 -3.03
CA CYS A 33 -4.70 -0.72 -3.91
C CYS A 33 -5.87 -1.39 -3.16
N ASP A 34 -6.93 -1.72 -3.89
CA ASP A 34 -7.98 -2.61 -3.39
C ASP A 34 -7.52 -4.08 -3.36
N LEU A 35 -8.37 -4.96 -2.84
CA LEU A 35 -8.10 -6.40 -2.75
C LEU A 35 -8.04 -7.11 -4.12
N GLN A 36 -8.52 -6.46 -5.19
CA GLN A 36 -8.42 -6.95 -6.56
C GLN A 36 -7.14 -6.46 -7.26
N GLY A 37 -6.35 -5.61 -6.59
CA GLY A 37 -5.10 -5.04 -7.11
C GLY A 37 -5.28 -3.77 -7.94
N ASN A 38 -6.48 -3.18 -7.98
CA ASN A 38 -6.68 -1.90 -8.66
C ASN A 38 -6.07 -0.78 -7.82
N VAL A 39 -5.31 0.12 -8.45
CA VAL A 39 -4.73 1.28 -7.78
C VAL A 39 -5.83 2.28 -7.47
N LEU A 40 -6.04 2.54 -6.18
CA LEU A 40 -6.96 3.56 -5.67
C LEU A 40 -6.25 4.91 -5.56
N GLN A 41 -4.97 4.91 -5.16
CA GLN A 41 -4.18 6.11 -4.98
C GLN A 41 -2.69 5.84 -5.16
N PHE A 42 -1.97 6.86 -5.64
CA PHE A 42 -0.52 6.92 -5.63
C PHE A 42 -0.06 8.22 -4.98
N LEU A 43 0.90 8.12 -4.06
CA LEU A 43 1.53 9.24 -3.37
C LEU A 43 3.01 9.29 -3.77
N PRO A 44 3.44 10.26 -4.60
CA PRO A 44 4.81 10.35 -5.09
C PRO A 44 5.78 10.95 -4.06
N ASP A 45 5.87 10.34 -2.87
CA ASP A 45 6.64 10.86 -1.72
C ASP A 45 8.06 10.26 -1.62
N GLY A 46 8.71 10.09 -2.77
CA GLY A 46 10.13 9.75 -2.85
C GLY A 46 10.51 8.31 -2.48
N ARG A 47 11.69 8.13 -1.87
CA ARG A 47 12.32 6.82 -1.61
C ARG A 47 11.87 6.22 -0.28
N MET A 48 10.62 5.77 -0.23
CA MET A 48 10.11 5.03 0.93
C MET A 48 10.57 3.57 0.88
N ASN A 49 11.12 3.07 1.98
CA ASN A 49 11.63 1.70 2.06
C ASN A 49 10.51 0.74 2.50
N ASN A 50 10.00 0.92 3.73
CA ASN A 50 9.04 0.01 4.35
C ASN A 50 7.78 0.76 4.77
N VAL A 51 6.66 0.06 4.85
CA VAL A 51 5.39 0.59 5.37
C VAL A 51 4.84 -0.35 6.45
N ASP A 52 4.25 0.23 7.49
CA ASP A 52 3.54 -0.48 8.55
C ASP A 52 2.23 0.26 8.86
N VAL A 53 1.22 -0.48 9.30
CA VAL A 53 -0.12 0.03 9.61
C VAL A 53 -0.47 -0.31 11.05
N ARG A 54 -0.90 0.70 11.82
CA ARG A 54 -1.31 0.53 13.23
C ARG A 54 -2.81 0.83 13.39
N PRO A 55 -3.51 0.08 14.26
CA PRO A 55 -4.96 0.13 14.41
C PRO A 55 -5.51 1.35 15.14
#